data_AF-A0A7X8Z5J8-F1
#
_entry.id   AF-A0A7X8Z5J8-F1
#
_cell.length_a   1.000
_cell.length_b   1.000
_cell.length_c   1.000
_cell.angle_alpha   90.00
_cell.angle_beta   90.00
_cell.angle_gamma   90.00
#
_symmetry.space_group_name_H-M   'P 1'
#
loop_
_entity.id
_entity.type
_entity.pdbx_description
1 polymer ?
#
loop_
_entity_poly.entity_id
_entity_poly.type
_entity_poly.pdbx_seq_one_letter_code
_entity_poly.pdbx_strand_id
1 'polypeptide(L)'
;MLKKLAIIGSTGSIGRQTLEVAEHLREKIVIYGLAARSSLELLAEQVKKYQPPVVVLADGANRQSFLSLLGDSWQGRLLTGVEGLEELATDPEVDMVVSAAVGAAGIRPTLAAVKAGKTVALANKETLVAAGNLIMAAAAKEKTLLLPVDSEHSAVFQCLLGENRAAVNKIYLTASGGPFRETGLAALAKVTPEEALAHPTWRMGKKITIDSATLMNKGLEVIEAHWLFGLAYDRIQVVIHPQSIVHAVVEMVDGFCTAQLAPAD
;
A
#
# COMPACT_ATOMS: atom_id res chain seq x y z
N MET A 1 -22.67 -9.37 -4.60
CA MET A 1 -22.81 -8.27 -3.62
C MET A 1 -21.73 -7.23 -3.88
N LEU A 2 -22.06 -5.95 -3.74
CA LEU A 2 -21.09 -4.84 -3.81
C LEU A 2 -20.15 -4.92 -2.61
N LYS A 3 -18.83 -4.81 -2.84
CA LYS A 3 -17.83 -4.71 -1.77
C LYS A 3 -17.69 -3.26 -1.31
N LYS A 4 -17.79 -3.05 0.00
CA LYS A 4 -17.61 -1.75 0.67
C LYS A 4 -16.16 -1.55 1.08
N LEU A 5 -15.54 -0.50 0.54
CA LEU A 5 -14.14 -0.17 0.79
C LEU A 5 -13.99 1.01 1.75
N ALA A 6 -13.10 0.85 2.73
CA ALA A 6 -12.53 1.96 3.49
C ALA A 6 -11.11 2.25 2.99
N ILE A 7 -10.81 3.49 2.62
CA ILE A 7 -9.49 3.87 2.09
C ILE A 7 -8.79 4.79 3.10
N ILE A 8 -7.77 4.26 3.77
CA ILE A 8 -6.94 5.01 4.71
C ILE A 8 -5.75 5.60 3.96
N GLY A 9 -5.74 6.92 3.77
CA GLY A 9 -4.78 7.61 2.90
C GLY A 9 -5.33 7.93 1.51
N SER A 10 -6.62 8.27 1.40
CA SER A 10 -7.33 8.44 0.13
C SER A 10 -6.77 9.55 -0.79
N THR A 11 -6.12 10.55 -0.21
CA THR A 11 -5.54 11.67 -0.97
C THR A 11 -4.11 11.42 -1.42
N GLY A 12 -3.49 10.31 -1.01
CA GLY A 12 -2.18 9.87 -1.48
C GLY A 12 -2.24 9.23 -2.87
N SER A 13 -1.07 8.85 -3.42
CA SER A 13 -0.98 8.24 -4.75
C SER A 13 -1.84 6.98 -4.86
N ILE A 14 -1.62 6.02 -3.96
CA ILE A 14 -2.37 4.75 -3.91
C ILE A 14 -3.86 4.98 -3.67
N GLY A 15 -4.21 5.92 -2.78
CA GLY A 15 -5.61 6.25 -2.50
C GLY A 15 -6.34 6.76 -3.73
N ARG A 16 -5.72 7.64 -4.53
CA ARG A 16 -6.30 8.14 -5.79
C ARG A 16 -6.41 7.04 -6.85
N GLN A 17 -5.36 6.25 -7.05
CA GLN A 17 -5.39 5.11 -7.98
C GLN A 17 -6.47 4.09 -7.58
N THR A 18 -6.63 3.81 -6.29
CA THR A 18 -7.70 2.94 -5.76
C THR A 18 -9.07 3.49 -6.13
N LEU A 19 -9.28 4.81 -5.98
CA LEU A 19 -10.52 5.47 -6.36
C LEU A 19 -10.77 5.39 -7.87
N GLU A 20 -9.75 5.62 -8.70
CA GLU A 20 -9.84 5.48 -10.16
C GLU A 20 -10.24 4.05 -10.57
N VAL A 21 -9.66 3.02 -9.96
CA VAL A 21 -10.06 1.62 -10.18
C VAL A 21 -11.49 1.37 -9.70
N ALA A 22 -11.89 1.92 -8.55
CA ALA A 22 -13.25 1.79 -8.03
C ALA A 22 -14.29 2.42 -8.96
N GLU A 23 -13.97 3.53 -9.65
CA GLU A 23 -14.85 4.14 -10.66
C GLU A 23 -15.13 3.20 -11.83
N HIS A 24 -14.10 2.52 -12.32
CA HIS A 24 -14.23 1.52 -13.40
C HIS A 24 -14.97 0.26 -12.94
N LEU A 25 -15.02 0.00 -11.63
CA LEU A 25 -15.64 -1.17 -11.02
C LEU A 25 -16.88 -0.81 -10.17
N ARG A 26 -17.57 0.29 -10.48
CA ARG A 26 -18.71 0.81 -9.69
C ARG A 26 -19.86 -0.17 -9.45
N GLU A 27 -20.00 -1.20 -10.28
CA GLU A 27 -21.01 -2.26 -10.11
C GLU A 27 -20.59 -3.32 -9.07
N LYS A 28 -19.32 -3.31 -8.66
CA LYS A 28 -18.69 -4.29 -7.76
C LYS A 28 -18.14 -3.65 -6.49
N ILE A 29 -17.80 -2.36 -6.53
CA ILE A 29 -17.13 -1.64 -5.45
C ILE A 29 -17.91 -0.37 -5.11
N VAL A 30 -18.08 -0.11 -3.82
CA VAL A 30 -18.60 1.15 -3.28
C VAL A 30 -17.63 1.70 -2.24
N ILE A 31 -17.43 3.02 -2.25
CA ILE A 31 -16.59 3.71 -1.29
C ILE A 31 -17.42 3.97 -0.02
N TYR A 32 -17.11 3.25 1.05
CA TYR A 32 -17.78 3.39 2.33
C TYR A 32 -17.15 4.47 3.21
N GLY A 33 -15.82 4.54 3.20
CA GLY A 33 -15.14 5.58 3.97
C GLY A 33 -13.80 6.01 3.43
N LEU A 34 -13.49 7.28 3.67
CA LEU A 34 -12.26 7.93 3.23
C LEU A 34 -11.54 8.54 4.43
N ALA A 35 -10.23 8.37 4.50
CA ALA A 35 -9.42 9.05 5.50
C ALA A 35 -8.22 9.74 4.89
N ALA A 36 -7.94 10.96 5.37
CA ALA A 36 -6.74 11.69 5.03
C ALA A 36 -6.22 12.52 6.21
N ARG A 37 -4.98 13.00 6.11
CA ARG A 37 -4.35 13.82 7.16
C ARG A 37 -4.51 15.32 6.90
N SER A 38 -4.03 15.79 5.74
CA SER A 38 -3.81 17.23 5.52
C SER A 38 -4.28 17.80 4.18
N SER A 39 -4.57 16.97 3.17
CA SER A 39 -5.05 17.45 1.86
C SER A 39 -6.57 17.64 1.86
N LEU A 40 -7.04 18.65 2.61
CA LEU A 40 -8.45 18.83 2.94
C LEU A 40 -9.32 19.13 1.71
N GLU A 41 -8.82 19.95 0.78
CA GLU A 41 -9.54 20.34 -0.44
C GLU A 41 -9.77 19.12 -1.32
N LEU A 42 -8.71 18.34 -1.58
CA LEU A 42 -8.81 17.10 -2.35
C LEU A 42 -9.69 16.06 -1.65
N LEU A 43 -9.60 15.94 -0.32
CA LEU A 43 -10.51 15.06 0.42
C LEU A 43 -11.96 15.54 0.26
N ALA A 44 -12.23 16.85 0.32
CA ALA A 44 -13.57 17.41 0.17
C ALA A 44 -14.13 17.15 -1.25
N GLU A 45 -13.31 17.26 -2.29
CA GLU A 45 -13.66 16.87 -3.66
C GLU A 45 -14.03 15.38 -3.75
N GLN A 46 -13.21 14.50 -3.16
CA GLN A 46 -13.49 13.07 -3.10
C GLN A 46 -14.82 12.80 -2.36
N VAL A 47 -15.04 13.43 -1.20
CA VAL A 47 -16.27 13.24 -0.42
C VAL A 47 -17.51 13.71 -1.18
N LYS A 48 -17.45 14.87 -1.86
CA LYS A 48 -18.55 15.35 -2.69
C LYS A 48 -18.88 14.39 -3.85
N LYS A 49 -17.85 13.80 -4.46
CA LYS A 49 -17.99 12.85 -5.57
C LYS A 49 -18.56 11.50 -5.13
N TYR A 50 -18.01 10.92 -4.06
CA TYR A 50 -18.31 9.55 -3.65
C TYR A 50 -19.40 9.43 -2.58
N GLN A 51 -19.72 10.53 -1.89
CA GLN A 51 -20.70 10.59 -0.80
C GLN A 51 -20.53 9.45 0.24
N PRO A 52 -19.30 9.19 0.74
CA PRO A 52 -19.07 8.08 1.66
C PRO A 52 -19.80 8.31 2.99
N PRO A 53 -20.41 7.29 3.60
CA PRO A 53 -21.03 7.40 4.93
C PRO A 53 -20.10 7.86 6.05
N VAL A 54 -18.79 7.58 5.96
CA VAL A 54 -17.80 7.91 6.99
C VAL A 54 -16.58 8.61 6.40
N VAL A 55 -16.16 9.69 7.02
CA VAL A 55 -14.91 10.39 6.69
C VAL A 55 -14.08 10.56 7.94
N VAL A 56 -12.77 10.35 7.84
CA VAL A 56 -11.85 10.52 8.98
C VAL A 56 -10.78 11.55 8.64
N LEU A 57 -10.62 12.54 9.52
CA LEU A 57 -9.45 13.42 9.51
C LEU A 57 -8.44 12.90 10.53
N ALA A 58 -7.28 12.46 10.06
CA ALA A 58 -6.24 11.97 10.98
C ALA A 58 -5.75 13.09 11.94
N ASP A 59 -5.90 14.36 11.54
CA ASP A 59 -5.67 15.52 12.39
C ASP A 59 -7.00 16.25 12.68
N GLY A 60 -7.43 16.21 13.95
CA GLY A 60 -8.69 16.81 14.40
C GLY A 60 -8.69 18.34 14.38
N ALA A 61 -7.52 19.00 14.35
CA ALA A 61 -7.42 20.46 14.32
C ALA A 61 -8.11 21.07 13.09
N ASN A 62 -8.23 20.30 12.01
CA ASN A 62 -8.77 20.73 10.73
C ASN A 62 -10.27 20.49 10.55
N ARG A 63 -10.97 20.02 11.60
CA ARG A 63 -12.39 19.63 11.52
C ARG A 63 -13.27 20.74 10.97
N GLN A 64 -13.18 21.94 11.53
CA GLN A 64 -14.07 23.05 11.16
C GLN A 64 -13.81 23.51 9.71
N SER A 65 -12.55 23.70 9.35
CA SER A 65 -12.15 24.07 7.98
C SER A 65 -12.64 23.05 6.94
N PHE A 66 -12.52 21.76 7.26
CA PHE A 66 -13.00 20.69 6.38
C PHE A 66 -14.52 20.71 6.20
N LEU A 67 -15.30 20.88 7.29
CA LEU A 67 -16.75 20.99 7.20
C LEU A 67 -17.18 22.20 6.37
N SER A 68 -16.48 23.34 6.49
CA SER A 68 -16.73 24.52 5.66
C SER A 68 -16.49 24.26 4.17
N LEU A 69 -15.53 23.42 3.80
CA LEU A 69 -15.32 23.02 2.39
C LEU A 69 -16.46 22.15 1.84
N LEU A 70 -17.11 21.35 2.69
CA LEU A 70 -18.22 20.48 2.32
C LEU A 70 -19.56 21.24 2.27
N GLY A 71 -19.79 22.18 3.19
CA GLY A 71 -21.11 22.79 3.37
C GLY A 71 -22.19 21.72 3.63
N ASP A 72 -23.40 21.92 3.11
CA ASP A 72 -24.53 20.99 3.29
C ASP A 72 -24.52 19.82 2.28
N SER A 73 -23.48 19.71 1.45
CA SER A 73 -23.41 18.73 0.36
C SER A 73 -23.11 17.29 0.80
N TRP A 74 -22.84 17.08 2.09
CA TRP A 74 -22.51 15.78 2.66
C TRP A 74 -23.08 15.66 4.08
N GLN A 75 -23.70 14.52 4.38
CA GLN A 75 -24.39 14.27 5.66
C GLN A 75 -23.83 13.06 6.42
N GLY A 76 -22.63 12.60 6.07
CA GLY A 76 -22.00 11.46 6.71
C GLY A 76 -21.40 11.77 8.09
N ARG A 77 -20.79 10.75 8.71
CA ARG A 77 -20.14 10.84 10.00
C ARG A 77 -18.68 11.29 9.84
N LEU A 78 -18.32 12.40 10.47
CA LEU A 78 -16.94 12.89 10.52
C LEU A 78 -16.26 12.45 11.82
N LEU A 79 -15.31 11.53 11.70
CA LEU A 79 -14.44 11.07 12.78
C LEU A 79 -13.08 11.79 12.71
N THR A 80 -12.32 11.74 13.80
CA THR A 80 -11.00 12.38 13.88
C THR A 80 -10.00 11.54 14.64
N GLY A 81 -8.72 11.74 14.34
CA GLY A 81 -7.62 11.12 15.08
C GLY A 81 -7.43 9.65 14.74
N VAL A 82 -6.51 9.01 15.47
CA VAL A 82 -6.18 7.59 15.26
C VAL A 82 -7.32 6.67 15.69
N GLU A 83 -8.09 7.07 16.70
CA GLU A 83 -9.29 6.36 17.14
C GLU A 83 -10.34 6.33 16.02
N GLY A 84 -10.53 7.44 15.30
CA GLY A 84 -11.41 7.49 14.12
C GLY A 84 -10.93 6.60 12.98
N LEU A 85 -9.61 6.45 12.79
CA LEU A 85 -9.05 5.53 11.79
C LEU A 85 -9.31 4.07 12.18
N GLU A 86 -9.17 3.73 13.46
CA GLU A 86 -9.48 2.39 13.98
C GLU A 86 -10.97 2.08 13.90
N GLU A 87 -11.85 3.05 14.21
CA GLU A 87 -13.31 2.90 14.05
C GLU A 87 -13.67 2.63 12.58
N LEU A 88 -13.18 3.45 11.64
CA LEU A 88 -13.41 3.21 10.21
C LEU A 88 -12.87 1.84 9.76
N ALA A 89 -11.67 1.46 10.23
CA ALA A 89 -11.02 0.21 9.87
C ALA A 89 -11.78 -1.03 10.41
N THR A 90 -12.60 -0.87 11.43
CA THR A 90 -13.33 -1.96 12.10
C THR A 90 -14.84 -1.90 11.90
N ASP A 91 -15.35 -0.87 11.22
CA ASP A 91 -16.79 -0.68 10.98
C ASP A 91 -17.40 -1.95 10.35
N PRO A 92 -18.48 -2.52 10.93
CA PRO A 92 -19.10 -3.75 10.44
C PRO A 92 -19.50 -3.71 8.96
N GLU A 93 -19.82 -2.53 8.44
CA GLU A 93 -20.23 -2.33 7.05
C GLU A 93 -19.05 -2.38 6.07
N VAL A 94 -17.80 -2.26 6.53
CA VAL A 94 -16.62 -2.32 5.66
C VAL A 94 -16.23 -3.78 5.38
N ASP A 95 -16.09 -4.14 4.10
CA ASP A 95 -15.62 -5.47 3.70
C ASP A 95 -14.09 -5.53 3.57
N MET A 96 -13.50 -4.44 3.07
CA MET A 96 -12.08 -4.34 2.78
C MET A 96 -11.52 -2.98 3.18
N VAL A 97 -10.37 -3.01 3.84
CA VAL A 97 -9.60 -1.81 4.20
C VAL A 97 -8.39 -1.70 3.29
N VAL A 98 -8.27 -0.58 2.58
CA VAL A 98 -7.06 -0.21 1.83
C VAL A 98 -6.17 0.60 2.76
N SER A 99 -5.07 0.00 3.21
CA SER A 99 -4.09 0.64 4.10
C SER A 99 -2.98 1.30 3.28
N ALA A 100 -3.18 2.59 3.00
CA ALA A 100 -2.31 3.43 2.17
C ALA A 100 -1.76 4.67 2.91
N ALA A 101 -1.94 4.74 4.24
CA ALA A 101 -1.28 5.75 5.05
C ALA A 101 0.24 5.56 4.99
N VAL A 102 0.99 6.65 5.00
CA VAL A 102 2.46 6.61 4.92
C VAL A 102 3.06 6.39 6.31
N GLY A 103 4.04 5.49 6.39
CA GLY A 103 4.82 5.21 7.59
C GLY A 103 4.00 4.62 8.74
N ALA A 104 4.45 4.85 9.98
CA ALA A 104 3.88 4.22 11.17
C ALA A 104 2.41 4.57 11.46
N ALA A 105 1.86 5.61 10.83
CA ALA A 105 0.47 6.01 10.98
C ALA A 105 -0.51 4.92 10.52
N GLY A 106 -0.10 4.03 9.60
CA GLY A 106 -0.90 2.90 9.12
C GLY A 106 -0.96 1.72 10.09
N ILE A 107 -0.03 1.59 11.04
CA ILE A 107 0.14 0.36 11.84
C ILE A 107 -1.10 0.07 12.70
N ARG A 108 -1.54 1.06 13.50
CA ARG A 108 -2.68 0.91 14.41
C ARG A 108 -3.98 0.55 13.68
N PRO A 109 -4.44 1.33 12.68
CA PRO A 109 -5.67 0.99 11.97
C PRO A 109 -5.55 -0.32 11.17
N THR A 110 -4.37 -0.65 10.63
CA THR A 110 -4.15 -1.95 9.96
C THR A 110 -4.31 -3.10 10.95
N LEU A 111 -3.67 -3.03 12.12
CA LEU A 111 -3.79 -4.06 13.14
C LEU A 111 -5.24 -4.18 13.63
N ALA A 112 -5.96 -3.07 13.76
CA ALA A 112 -7.38 -3.06 14.13
C ALA A 112 -8.24 -3.77 13.06
N ALA A 113 -8.07 -3.43 11.78
CA ALA A 113 -8.75 -4.10 10.66
C ALA A 113 -8.49 -5.62 10.67
N VAL A 114 -7.22 -6.01 10.86
CA VAL A 114 -6.82 -7.41 10.91
C VAL A 114 -7.49 -8.15 12.07
N LYS A 115 -7.51 -7.55 13.26
CA LYS A 115 -8.17 -8.12 14.44
C LYS A 115 -9.69 -8.21 14.30
N ALA A 116 -10.29 -7.36 13.48
CA ALA A 116 -11.71 -7.38 13.16
C ALA A 116 -12.06 -8.35 12.01
N GLY A 117 -11.10 -9.14 11.51
CA GLY A 117 -11.35 -10.10 10.43
C GLY A 117 -11.56 -9.48 9.05
N LYS A 118 -11.24 -8.18 8.87
CA LYS A 118 -11.44 -7.48 7.60
C LYS A 118 -10.40 -7.90 6.59
N THR A 119 -10.76 -8.03 5.32
CA THR A 119 -9.73 -8.15 4.27
C THR A 119 -8.93 -6.85 4.23
N VAL A 120 -7.60 -6.94 4.22
CA VAL A 120 -6.74 -5.74 4.16
C VAL A 120 -5.94 -5.76 2.88
N ALA A 121 -6.12 -4.75 2.04
CA ALA A 121 -5.23 -4.43 0.94
C ALA A 121 -4.11 -3.53 1.48
N LEU A 122 -2.93 -4.11 1.69
CA LEU A 122 -1.81 -3.46 2.35
C LEU A 122 -0.86 -2.85 1.32
N ALA A 123 -0.83 -1.52 1.25
CA ALA A 123 0.12 -0.76 0.45
C ALA A 123 1.24 -0.14 1.29
N ASN A 124 1.04 -0.03 2.61
CA ASN A 124 2.03 0.51 3.52
C ASN A 124 3.03 -0.56 3.97
N LYS A 125 4.15 -0.69 3.26
CA LYS A 125 5.24 -1.63 3.60
C LYS A 125 5.82 -1.41 4.99
N GLU A 126 5.90 -0.16 5.45
CA GLU A 126 6.44 0.17 6.78
C GLU A 126 5.67 -0.50 7.92
N THR A 127 4.40 -0.85 7.71
CA THR A 127 3.60 -1.58 8.69
C THR A 127 4.18 -2.97 8.96
N LEU A 128 4.57 -3.71 7.93
CA LEU A 128 5.19 -5.02 8.09
C LEU A 128 6.66 -4.94 8.49
N VAL A 129 7.37 -3.92 8.04
CA VAL A 129 8.77 -3.70 8.47
C VAL A 129 8.82 -3.43 9.98
N ALA A 130 7.96 -2.55 10.50
CA ALA A 130 8.01 -2.14 11.90
C ALA A 130 7.25 -3.08 12.84
N ALA A 131 6.17 -3.71 12.38
CA ALA A 131 5.25 -4.49 13.21
C ALA A 131 4.85 -5.84 12.59
N GLY A 132 5.67 -6.39 11.70
CA GLY A 132 5.37 -7.62 10.95
C GLY A 132 4.97 -8.80 11.83
N ASN A 133 5.69 -9.06 12.91
CA ASN A 133 5.35 -10.13 13.86
C ASN A 133 3.94 -9.97 14.47
N LEU A 134 3.55 -8.75 14.86
CA LEU A 134 2.25 -8.48 15.47
C LEU A 134 1.12 -8.58 14.45
N ILE A 135 1.31 -8.03 13.26
CA ILE A 135 0.32 -8.05 12.17
C ILE A 135 0.12 -9.48 11.68
N MET A 136 1.21 -10.22 11.40
CA MET A 136 1.13 -11.59 10.90
C MET A 136 0.54 -12.55 11.95
N ALA A 137 0.89 -12.39 13.24
CA ALA A 137 0.28 -13.19 14.30
C ALA A 137 -1.23 -12.93 14.43
N ALA A 138 -1.66 -11.68 14.34
CA ALA A 138 -3.08 -11.34 14.36
C ALA A 138 -3.80 -11.88 13.11
N ALA A 139 -3.20 -11.76 11.93
CA ALA A 139 -3.78 -12.25 10.68
C ALA A 139 -3.94 -13.78 10.69
N ALA A 140 -2.94 -14.51 11.19
CA ALA A 140 -3.01 -15.95 11.35
C ALA A 140 -4.11 -16.37 12.34
N LYS A 141 -4.23 -15.67 13.47
CA LYS A 141 -5.25 -15.94 14.49
C LYS A 141 -6.67 -15.74 13.96
N GLU A 142 -6.92 -14.60 13.33
CA GLU A 142 -8.26 -14.23 12.85
C GLU A 142 -8.56 -14.76 11.43
N LYS A 143 -7.60 -15.47 10.82
CA LYS A 143 -7.67 -15.95 9.42
C LYS A 143 -7.94 -14.82 8.41
N THR A 144 -7.42 -13.65 8.72
CA THR A 144 -7.56 -12.46 7.89
C THR A 144 -6.71 -12.57 6.64
N LEU A 145 -7.30 -12.22 5.50
CA LEU A 145 -6.60 -12.11 4.23
C LEU A 145 -5.87 -10.76 4.12
N LEU A 146 -4.54 -10.82 4.08
CA LEU A 146 -3.68 -9.69 3.72
C LEU A 146 -3.35 -9.78 2.23
N LEU A 147 -3.79 -8.79 1.46
CA LEU A 147 -3.50 -8.65 0.04
C LEU A 147 -2.40 -7.61 -0.15
N PRO A 148 -1.20 -8.00 -0.64
CA PRO A 148 -0.17 -7.02 -0.94
C PRO A 148 -0.58 -6.14 -2.13
N VAL A 149 -0.42 -4.83 -1.97
CA VAL A 149 -0.64 -3.85 -3.03
C VAL A 149 0.68 -3.38 -3.64
N ASP A 150 1.78 -3.47 -2.88
CA ASP A 150 3.11 -3.17 -3.41
C ASP A 150 3.44 -4.07 -4.61
N SER A 151 4.05 -3.51 -5.65
CA SER A 151 3.98 -4.06 -7.01
C SER A 151 4.65 -5.43 -7.11
N GLU A 152 5.82 -5.59 -6.49
CA GLU A 152 6.61 -6.80 -6.49
C GLU A 152 5.96 -7.89 -5.64
N HIS A 153 5.35 -7.53 -4.50
CA HIS A 153 4.67 -8.50 -3.65
C HIS A 153 3.32 -8.90 -4.21
N SER A 154 2.61 -7.99 -4.88
CA SER A 154 1.42 -8.30 -5.67
C SER A 154 1.77 -9.28 -6.80
N ALA A 155 2.90 -9.07 -7.47
CA ALA A 155 3.41 -9.99 -8.49
C ALA A 155 3.75 -11.37 -7.92
N VAL A 156 4.46 -11.45 -6.79
CA VAL A 156 4.71 -12.73 -6.09
C VAL A 156 3.39 -13.38 -5.68
N PHE A 157 2.45 -12.62 -5.10
CA PHE A 157 1.16 -13.13 -4.68
C PHE A 157 0.38 -13.75 -5.85
N GLN A 158 0.33 -13.07 -7.00
CA GLN A 158 -0.31 -13.57 -8.22
C GLN A 158 0.35 -14.83 -8.75
N CYS A 159 1.70 -14.89 -8.76
CA CYS A 159 2.44 -16.10 -9.16
C CYS A 159 2.18 -17.29 -8.23
N LEU A 160 1.81 -17.04 -6.97
CA LEU A 160 1.50 -18.09 -6.00
C LEU A 160 0.03 -18.52 -5.98
N LEU A 161 -0.85 -17.90 -6.79
CA LEU A 161 -2.26 -18.27 -6.82
C LEU A 161 -2.44 -19.68 -7.40
N GLY A 162 -2.96 -20.59 -6.56
CA GLY A 162 -3.15 -22.00 -6.92
C GLY A 162 -1.92 -22.87 -6.72
N GLU A 163 -0.78 -22.28 -6.32
CA GLU A 163 0.47 -23.01 -6.13
C GLU A 163 0.66 -23.51 -4.70
N ASN A 164 1.46 -24.58 -4.55
CA ASN A 164 1.87 -25.04 -3.23
C ASN A 164 2.98 -24.13 -2.68
N ARG A 165 2.61 -23.26 -1.73
CA ARG A 165 3.55 -22.35 -1.05
C ARG A 165 4.77 -23.04 -0.43
N ALA A 166 4.63 -24.30 0.01
CA ALA A 166 5.76 -25.05 0.57
C ALA A 166 6.79 -25.49 -0.49
N ALA A 167 6.37 -25.54 -1.76
CA ALA A 167 7.21 -25.90 -2.91
C ALA A 167 7.88 -24.69 -3.58
N VAL A 168 7.65 -23.48 -3.08
CA VAL A 168 8.47 -22.33 -3.46
C VAL A 168 9.92 -22.65 -3.08
N ASN A 169 10.88 -22.34 -3.94
CA ASN A 169 12.31 -22.37 -3.65
C ASN A 169 12.81 -20.96 -3.35
N LYS A 170 12.54 -20.01 -4.23
CA LYS A 170 13.08 -18.65 -4.13
C LYS A 170 12.12 -17.65 -4.78
N ILE A 171 12.18 -16.41 -4.32
CA ILE A 171 11.57 -15.29 -5.01
C ILE A 171 12.63 -14.30 -5.45
N TYR A 172 12.43 -13.71 -6.63
CA TYR A 172 13.25 -12.65 -7.18
C TYR A 172 12.43 -11.37 -7.18
N LEU A 173 12.78 -10.45 -6.29
CA LEU A 173 12.20 -9.11 -6.23
C LEU A 173 12.99 -8.20 -7.17
N THR A 174 12.32 -7.69 -8.19
CA THR A 174 12.96 -6.80 -9.17
C THR A 174 13.03 -5.37 -8.68
N ALA A 175 14.12 -4.65 -8.94
CA ALA A 175 14.26 -3.21 -8.68
C ALA A 175 14.60 -2.47 -9.98
N SER A 176 14.08 -1.25 -10.16
CA SER A 176 14.49 -0.38 -11.28
C SER A 176 15.98 0.02 -11.24
N GLY A 177 16.56 0.03 -10.03
CA GLY A 177 17.89 0.55 -9.75
C GLY A 177 17.92 2.03 -9.35
N GLY A 178 16.79 2.74 -9.47
CA GLY A 178 16.68 4.17 -9.17
C GLY A 178 17.45 5.07 -10.14
N PRO A 179 17.39 6.41 -9.94
CA PRO A 179 18.07 7.40 -10.80
C PRO A 179 19.60 7.27 -10.78
N PHE A 180 20.19 6.70 -9.73
CA PHE A 180 21.64 6.65 -9.53
C PHE A 180 22.29 5.32 -9.91
N ARG A 181 21.57 4.42 -10.59
CA ARG A 181 22.06 3.09 -10.99
C ARG A 181 23.42 3.13 -11.70
N GLU A 182 23.61 4.11 -12.57
CA GLU A 182 24.82 4.26 -13.40
C GLU A 182 25.75 5.36 -12.88
N THR A 183 25.45 5.95 -11.72
CA THR A 183 26.26 7.01 -11.12
C THR A 183 27.50 6.40 -10.46
N GLY A 184 28.68 6.88 -10.85
CA GLY A 184 29.94 6.44 -10.25
C GLY A 184 30.05 6.80 -8.76
N LEU A 185 30.73 5.96 -7.98
CA LEU A 185 30.83 6.08 -6.52
C LEU A 185 31.25 7.48 -6.02
N ALA A 186 32.23 8.12 -6.68
CA ALA A 186 32.69 9.45 -6.28
C ALA A 186 31.64 10.56 -6.52
N ALA A 187 30.74 10.37 -7.49
CA ALA A 187 29.66 11.30 -7.78
C ALA A 187 28.47 11.13 -6.82
N LEU A 188 28.24 9.91 -6.29
CA LEU A 188 27.17 9.64 -5.31
C LEU A 188 27.28 10.52 -4.06
N ALA A 189 28.49 10.92 -3.65
CA ALA A 189 28.69 11.79 -2.49
C ALA A 189 28.17 13.23 -2.68
N LYS A 190 27.81 13.62 -3.91
CA LYS A 190 27.41 14.97 -4.30
C LYS A 190 25.96 15.07 -4.78
N VAL A 191 25.23 13.95 -4.83
CA VAL A 191 23.86 13.94 -5.36
C VAL A 191 22.92 14.75 -4.48
N THR A 192 21.90 15.34 -5.09
CA THR A 192 20.93 16.19 -4.38
C THR A 192 19.56 15.52 -4.27
N PRO A 193 18.69 15.99 -3.35
CA PRO A 193 17.30 15.55 -3.29
C PRO A 193 16.54 15.78 -4.60
N GLU A 194 16.82 16.88 -5.31
CA GLU A 194 16.18 17.21 -6.59
C GLU A 194 16.52 16.16 -7.65
N GLU A 195 17.78 15.73 -7.74
CA GLU A 195 18.21 14.66 -8.65
C GLU A 195 17.58 13.32 -8.26
N ALA A 196 17.52 13.01 -6.96
CA ALA A 196 16.90 11.78 -6.47
C ALA A 196 15.38 11.72 -6.78
N LEU A 197 14.70 12.87 -6.82
CA LEU A 197 13.28 12.97 -7.15
C LEU A 197 12.98 12.77 -8.65
N ALA A 198 13.98 12.78 -9.53
CA ALA A 198 13.84 12.56 -10.96
C ALA A 198 13.87 11.06 -11.34
N HIS A 199 12.90 10.29 -10.86
CA HIS A 199 12.87 8.83 -11.07
C HIS A 199 12.65 8.45 -12.55
N PRO A 200 13.42 7.49 -13.11
CA PRO A 200 13.41 7.18 -14.55
C PRO A 200 12.19 6.40 -15.06
N THR A 201 11.22 6.06 -14.21
CA THR A 201 10.18 5.06 -14.55
C THR A 201 8.87 5.40 -13.87
N TRP A 202 8.89 5.53 -12.54
CA TRP A 202 7.70 5.70 -11.73
C TRP A 202 7.46 7.15 -11.34
N ARG A 203 6.19 7.56 -11.27
CA ARG A 203 5.77 8.83 -10.65
C ARG A 203 5.19 8.54 -9.27
N MET A 204 5.95 8.84 -8.22
CA MET A 204 5.62 8.44 -6.85
C MET A 204 5.73 9.60 -5.85
N GLY A 205 5.33 9.35 -4.60
CA GLY A 205 5.51 10.31 -3.50
C GLY A 205 6.98 10.51 -3.13
N LYS A 206 7.33 11.70 -2.63
CA LYS A 206 8.73 12.09 -2.36
C LYS A 206 9.53 11.07 -1.54
N LYS A 207 8.96 10.52 -0.45
CA LYS A 207 9.65 9.58 0.44
C LYS A 207 10.07 8.30 -0.29
N ILE A 208 9.13 7.62 -0.96
CA ILE A 208 9.42 6.39 -1.70
C ILE A 208 10.37 6.65 -2.88
N THR A 209 10.30 7.84 -3.50
CA THR A 209 11.24 8.21 -4.56
C THR A 209 12.69 8.31 -4.05
N ILE A 210 12.91 8.92 -2.88
CA ILE A 210 14.24 8.97 -2.24
C ILE A 210 14.70 7.56 -1.81
N ASP A 211 13.81 6.75 -1.25
CA ASP A 211 14.13 5.38 -0.87
C ASP A 211 14.50 4.51 -2.08
N SER A 212 13.87 4.73 -3.23
CA SER A 212 14.22 4.07 -4.50
C SER A 212 15.62 4.47 -4.96
N ALA A 213 15.97 5.76 -4.87
CA ALA A 213 17.29 6.27 -5.24
C ALA A 213 18.43 5.71 -4.38
N THR A 214 18.15 5.34 -3.14
CA THR A 214 19.12 4.72 -2.21
C THR A 214 19.05 3.19 -2.19
N LEU A 215 18.12 2.59 -2.92
CA LEU A 215 17.71 1.18 -2.82
C LEU A 215 17.21 0.75 -1.43
N MET A 216 17.05 1.67 -0.49
CA MET A 216 16.42 1.39 0.80
C MET A 216 14.99 0.89 0.62
N ASN A 217 14.28 1.38 -0.40
CA ASN A 217 12.95 0.89 -0.75
C ASN A 217 12.96 -0.64 -0.93
N LYS A 218 13.93 -1.15 -1.70
CA LYS A 218 14.05 -2.59 -1.94
C LYS A 218 14.48 -3.35 -0.68
N GLY A 219 15.29 -2.75 0.19
CA GLY A 219 15.60 -3.30 1.51
C GLY A 219 14.36 -3.48 2.40
N LEU A 220 13.47 -2.49 2.42
CA LEU A 220 12.18 -2.58 3.14
C LEU A 220 11.28 -3.67 2.54
N GLU A 221 11.24 -3.76 1.21
CA GLU A 221 10.43 -4.75 0.50
C GLU A 221 10.93 -6.19 0.71
N VAL A 222 12.24 -6.40 0.90
CA VAL A 222 12.79 -7.71 1.30
C VAL A 222 12.25 -8.15 2.67
N ILE A 223 12.22 -7.23 3.64
CA ILE A 223 11.65 -7.51 4.98
C ILE A 223 10.15 -7.78 4.87
N GLU A 224 9.44 -6.99 4.07
CA GLU A 224 8.02 -7.21 3.83
C GLU A 224 7.72 -8.57 3.18
N ALA A 225 8.52 -8.98 2.19
CA ALA A 225 8.36 -10.27 1.52
C ALA A 225 8.64 -11.45 2.47
N HIS A 226 9.61 -11.31 3.37
CA HIS A 226 9.85 -12.29 4.44
C HIS A 226 8.57 -12.52 5.27
N TRP A 227 7.89 -11.45 5.66
CA TRP A 227 6.65 -11.55 6.44
C TRP A 227 5.48 -12.09 5.62
N LEU A 228 5.21 -11.54 4.43
CA LEU A 228 4.04 -11.91 3.62
C LEU A 228 4.06 -13.36 3.13
N PHE A 229 5.26 -13.87 2.81
CA PHE A 229 5.41 -15.17 2.16
C PHE A 229 6.06 -16.23 3.07
N GLY A 230 6.50 -15.85 4.28
CA GLY A 230 7.09 -16.78 5.25
C GLY A 230 8.41 -17.39 4.76
N LEU A 231 9.18 -16.65 3.96
CA LEU A 231 10.43 -17.09 3.36
C LEU A 231 11.62 -16.58 4.16
N ALA A 232 12.63 -17.41 4.37
CA ALA A 232 13.91 -16.96 4.91
C ALA A 232 14.60 -15.97 3.94
N TYR A 233 15.41 -15.05 4.48
CA TYR A 233 16.02 -13.96 3.70
C TYR A 233 16.93 -14.44 2.55
N ASP A 234 17.63 -15.55 2.73
CA ASP A 234 18.47 -16.18 1.68
C ASP A 234 17.66 -16.66 0.47
N ARG A 235 16.35 -16.90 0.67
CA ARG A 235 15.40 -17.28 -0.37
C ARG A 235 14.72 -16.08 -1.05
N ILE A 236 15.13 -14.86 -0.72
CA ILE A 236 14.64 -13.61 -1.32
C ILE A 236 15.81 -12.93 -2.02
N GLN A 237 15.82 -12.92 -3.34
CA GLN A 237 16.89 -12.34 -4.15
C GLN A 237 16.46 -11.03 -4.78
N VAL A 238 17.31 -10.01 -4.71
CA VAL A 238 17.07 -8.72 -5.39
C VAL A 238 17.76 -8.74 -6.75
N VAL A 239 17.02 -8.38 -7.80
CA VAL A 239 17.53 -8.31 -9.17
C VAL A 239 17.26 -6.93 -9.75
N ILE A 240 18.27 -6.29 -10.32
CA ILE A 240 18.07 -5.02 -11.04
C ILE A 240 17.45 -5.31 -12.41
N HIS A 241 16.23 -4.82 -12.62
CA HIS A 241 15.48 -4.88 -13.86
C HIS A 241 15.05 -3.46 -14.27
N PRO A 242 15.90 -2.72 -15.01
CA PRO A 242 15.69 -1.32 -15.40
C PRO A 242 14.35 -1.02 -16.05
N GLN A 243 13.84 -1.97 -16.84
CA GLN A 243 12.63 -1.78 -17.63
C GLN A 243 11.37 -1.79 -16.76
N SER A 244 11.45 -2.35 -15.54
CA SER A 244 10.32 -2.48 -14.60
C SER A 244 9.07 -3.10 -15.23
N ILE A 245 9.25 -4.08 -16.13
CA ILE A 245 8.16 -4.82 -16.77
C ILE A 245 7.88 -6.13 -16.04
N VAL A 246 8.94 -6.87 -15.70
CA VAL A 246 8.83 -8.01 -14.78
C VAL A 246 8.84 -7.44 -13.37
N HIS A 247 7.76 -7.65 -12.60
CA HIS A 247 7.65 -7.14 -11.23
C HIS A 247 8.13 -8.15 -10.17
N ALA A 248 8.02 -9.45 -10.44
CA ALA A 248 8.68 -10.47 -9.64
C ALA A 248 8.75 -11.80 -10.39
N VAL A 249 9.65 -12.67 -9.94
CA VAL A 249 9.72 -14.08 -10.36
C VAL A 249 9.63 -14.96 -9.12
N VAL A 250 8.85 -16.02 -9.20
CA VAL A 250 8.79 -17.10 -8.20
C VAL A 250 9.39 -18.34 -8.83
N GLU A 251 10.41 -18.90 -8.18
CA GLU A 251 11.06 -20.16 -8.55
C GLU A 251 10.61 -21.25 -7.58
N MET A 252 10.19 -22.40 -8.13
CA MET A 252 9.76 -23.59 -7.40
C MET A 252 10.93 -24.57 -7.21
N VAL A 253 10.79 -25.56 -6.32
CA VAL A 253 11.86 -26.53 -5.98
C VAL A 253 12.31 -27.42 -7.14
N ASP A 254 11.50 -27.54 -8.20
CA ASP A 254 11.82 -28.26 -9.44
C ASP A 254 12.49 -27.36 -10.50
N GLY A 255 12.73 -26.08 -10.17
CA GLY A 255 13.30 -25.08 -11.06
C GLY A 255 12.29 -24.40 -11.99
N PHE A 256 10.99 -24.72 -11.88
CA PHE A 256 9.96 -24.00 -12.62
C PHE A 256 9.85 -22.56 -12.13
N CYS A 257 9.76 -21.61 -13.07
CA CYS A 257 9.68 -20.19 -12.76
C CYS A 257 8.43 -19.56 -13.36
N THR A 258 7.68 -18.84 -12.54
CA THR A 258 6.58 -17.97 -12.98
C THR A 258 6.96 -16.52 -12.73
N ALA A 259 6.59 -15.63 -13.64
CA ALA A 259 6.79 -14.20 -13.50
C ALA A 259 5.50 -13.46 -13.82
N GLN A 260 5.24 -12.38 -13.09
CA GLN A 260 4.17 -11.45 -13.43
C GLN A 260 4.76 -10.23 -14.13
N LEU A 261 4.13 -9.87 -15.26
CA LEU A 261 4.56 -8.80 -16.13
C LEU A 261 3.44 -7.80 -16.34
N ALA A 262 3.73 -6.51 -16.22
CA ALA A 262 2.82 -5.43 -16.55
C ALA A 262 3.61 -4.13 -16.87
N PRO A 263 2.97 -3.13 -17.49
CA PRO A 263 3.49 -1.78 -17.48
C PRO A 263 3.62 -1.24 -16.05
N ALA A 264 4.51 -0.27 -15.84
CA ALA A 264 4.62 0.46 -14.59
C ALA A 264 3.44 1.45 -14.42
N ASP A 265 2.36 0.99 -13.78
CA ASP A 265 1.10 1.72 -13.53
C ASP A 265 0.76 1.76 -12.03
#